data_AF-A0A7Y5QYN8-F1
#
_entry.id   AF-A0A7Y5QYN8-F1
#
_cell.length_a   1.000
_cell.length_b   1.000
_cell.length_c   1.000
_cell.angle_alpha   90.00
_cell.angle_beta   90.00
_cell.angle_gamma   90.00
#
_symmetry.space_group_name_H-M   'P 1'
#
loop_
_entity.id
_entity.type
_entity.pdbx_description
1 polymer ?
#
loop_
_entity_poly.entity_id
_entity_poly.type
_entity_poly.pdbx_seq_one_letter_code
_entity_poly.pdbx_strand_id
1 'polypeptide(L)'
;CTSFNLGPHGFSNFIYSANNKTNWYNSLQLQVERPYLRPDPARIGWGFGLAYTYATRQVQGVDNVADDFAFPNAQGIPKHPSNDEKHRVVTNFITDLPYLWGIQMSGLATLGGKYRQDVGCPGRFCGIGTAGNAYERGAFTVPGTFPYRNLDLRFRKDFPSFGRNATSYGVTLDIFNATNRNNFGCYETGDRTSKNFGQPSCVVTDARRYQLGAELNF
;
A
#
# COMPACT_ATOMS: atom_id res chain seq x y z
N CYS A 1 22.38 -15.34 47.78
CA CYS A 1 23.13 -14.17 47.28
C CYS A 1 24.62 -14.47 47.35
N THR A 2 25.22 -14.94 46.27
CA THR A 2 26.68 -15.06 46.15
C THR A 2 27.15 -13.94 45.23
N SER A 3 28.01 -13.06 45.76
CA SER A 3 28.50 -11.87 45.07
C SER A 3 29.45 -12.27 43.94
N PHE A 4 29.16 -11.84 42.71
CA PHE A 4 30.05 -11.97 41.57
C PHE A 4 31.00 -10.76 41.54
N ASN A 5 32.32 -10.98 41.64
CA ASN A 5 33.31 -9.91 41.65
C ASN A 5 33.63 -9.46 40.21
N LEU A 6 33.09 -8.29 39.83
CA LEU A 6 33.18 -7.71 38.47
C LEU A 6 34.45 -6.87 38.23
N GLY A 7 35.29 -6.66 39.25
CA GLY A 7 36.53 -5.87 39.15
C GLY A 7 37.61 -6.37 38.17
N PRO A 8 37.76 -7.68 37.85
CA PRO A 8 38.84 -8.17 37.00
C PRO A 8 38.52 -8.23 35.50
N HIS A 9 37.28 -7.98 35.09
CA HIS A 9 36.86 -8.07 33.70
C HIS A 9 36.56 -6.66 33.18
N GLY A 10 37.31 -6.20 32.18
CA GLY A 10 37.23 -4.86 31.58
C GLY A 10 35.93 -4.52 30.83
N PHE A 11 34.78 -5.03 31.30
CA PHE A 11 33.44 -4.64 30.88
C PHE A 11 32.67 -4.17 32.12
N SER A 12 32.58 -2.86 32.34
CA SER A 12 31.93 -2.27 33.53
C SER A 12 30.42 -2.06 33.41
N ASN A 13 29.83 -2.37 32.25
CA ASN A 13 28.40 -2.13 31.99
C ASN A 13 27.70 -3.43 31.59
N PHE A 14 26.89 -3.98 32.50
CA PHE A 14 25.92 -5.03 32.16
C PHE A 14 24.69 -4.38 31.54
N ILE A 15 24.49 -4.56 30.23
CA ILE A 15 23.27 -4.12 29.55
C ILE A 15 22.26 -5.27 29.66
N TYR A 16 21.34 -5.15 30.62
CA TYR A 16 20.14 -5.99 30.68
C TYR A 16 19.08 -5.39 29.76
N SER A 17 18.81 -6.04 28.63
CA SER A 17 17.72 -5.66 27.73
C SER A 17 16.74 -6.82 27.57
N ALA A 18 15.45 -6.52 27.76
CA ALA A 18 14.37 -7.45 27.47
C ALA A 18 13.77 -7.09 26.12
N ASN A 19 13.64 -8.07 25.22
CA ASN A 19 13.09 -7.91 23.87
C ASN A 19 11.63 -8.36 23.78
N ASN A 20 10.83 -8.08 24.80
CA ASN A 20 9.43 -8.47 24.84
C ASN A 20 8.64 -7.56 23.89
N LYS A 21 8.42 -8.04 22.66
CA LYS A 21 7.67 -7.33 21.62
C LYS A 21 6.30 -7.94 21.44
N THR A 22 5.31 -7.11 21.18
CA THR A 22 3.97 -7.59 20.84
C THR A 22 3.37 -6.74 19.75
N ASN A 23 2.80 -7.40 18.75
CA ASN A 23 2.16 -6.77 17.60
C ASN A 23 0.71 -7.21 17.53
N TRP A 24 -0.19 -6.26 17.24
CA TRP A 24 -1.60 -6.53 16.96
C TRP A 24 -1.92 -6.07 15.55
N TYR A 25 -2.72 -6.87 14.86
CA TYR A 25 -3.24 -6.54 13.55
C TYR A 25 -4.72 -6.91 13.51
N ASN A 26 -5.58 -5.91 13.33
CA ASN A 26 -7.01 -6.09 13.16
C ASN A 26 -7.40 -5.61 11.78
N SER A 27 -8.11 -6.44 11.01
CA SER A 27 -8.57 -6.09 9.67
C SER A 27 -10.01 -6.51 9.43
N LEU A 28 -10.75 -5.65 8.74
CA LEU A 28 -12.04 -5.93 8.16
C LEU A 28 -11.92 -5.85 6.64
N GLN A 29 -12.45 -6.84 5.93
CA GLN A 29 -12.50 -6.83 4.48
C GLN A 29 -13.93 -7.03 3.99
N LEU A 30 -14.35 -6.20 3.05
CA LEU A 30 -15.61 -6.32 2.34
C LEU A 30 -15.30 -6.57 0.88
N GLN A 31 -15.97 -7.56 0.28
CA GLN A 31 -15.80 -7.91 -1.12
C GLN A 31 -17.17 -8.03 -1.77
N VAL A 32 -17.32 -7.40 -2.93
CA VAL A 32 -18.50 -7.51 -3.78
C VAL A 32 -17.99 -7.89 -5.16
N GLU A 33 -18.48 -9.00 -5.68
CA GLU A 33 -18.13 -9.47 -7.00
C GLU A 33 -19.37 -9.76 -7.82
N ARG A 34 -19.28 -9.44 -9.09
CA ARG A 34 -20.15 -9.93 -10.14
C ARG A 34 -19.26 -10.47 -11.24
N PRO A 35 -19.28 -11.78 -11.49
CA PRO A 35 -18.49 -12.35 -12.57
C PRO A 35 -18.89 -11.73 -13.92
N TYR A 36 -17.97 -11.78 -14.87
CA TYR A 36 -18.29 -11.37 -16.23
C TYR A 36 -19.39 -12.27 -16.79
N LEU A 37 -20.51 -11.66 -17.15
CA LEU A 37 -21.66 -12.36 -17.71
C LEU A 37 -22.12 -11.62 -18.94
N ARG A 38 -22.22 -12.37 -20.04
CA ARG A 38 -22.83 -11.94 -21.29
C ARG A 38 -24.00 -12.87 -21.61
N PRO A 39 -25.23 -12.52 -21.18
CA PRO A 39 -26.38 -13.42 -21.30
C PRO A 39 -26.78 -13.71 -22.75
N ASP A 40 -26.46 -12.79 -23.66
CA ASP A 40 -26.84 -12.85 -25.06
C ASP A 40 -25.72 -12.20 -25.89
N PRO A 41 -25.28 -12.79 -27.02
CA PRO A 41 -24.35 -12.17 -27.95
C PRO A 41 -24.76 -10.76 -28.41
N ALA A 42 -26.05 -10.42 -28.44
CA ALA A 42 -26.52 -9.08 -28.80
C ALA A 42 -26.46 -8.05 -27.65
N ARG A 43 -26.20 -8.50 -26.40
CA ARG A 43 -26.16 -7.64 -25.21
C ARG A 43 -24.73 -7.38 -24.74
N ILE A 44 -24.58 -6.27 -24.03
CA ILE A 44 -23.31 -5.87 -23.40
C ILE A 44 -22.99 -6.84 -22.26
N GLY A 45 -21.89 -7.59 -22.38
CA GLY A 45 -21.29 -8.30 -21.27
C GLY A 45 -20.62 -7.32 -20.31
N TRP A 46 -20.75 -7.56 -19.02
CA TRP A 46 -19.99 -6.82 -18.02
C TRP A 46 -19.68 -7.68 -16.81
N GLY A 47 -18.71 -7.26 -16.02
CA GLY A 47 -18.29 -7.84 -14.74
C GLY A 47 -17.68 -6.73 -13.87
N PHE A 48 -17.74 -6.92 -12.57
CA PHE A 48 -17.29 -5.92 -11.61
C PHE A 48 -16.82 -6.58 -10.32
N GLY A 49 -15.71 -6.08 -9.77
CA GLY A 49 -15.21 -6.46 -8.48
C GLY A 49 -14.87 -5.22 -7.66
N LEU A 50 -15.20 -5.26 -6.37
CA LEU A 50 -14.83 -4.25 -5.39
C LEU A 50 -14.36 -4.95 -4.12
N ALA A 51 -13.13 -4.68 -3.71
CA ALA A 51 -12.60 -5.07 -2.43
C ALA A 51 -12.25 -3.81 -1.63
N TYR A 52 -12.80 -3.71 -0.43
CA TYR A 52 -12.46 -2.67 0.53
C TYR A 52 -11.88 -3.31 1.78
N THR A 53 -10.71 -2.84 2.20
CA THR A 53 -10.04 -3.31 3.42
C THR A 53 -9.88 -2.14 4.38
N TYR A 54 -10.29 -2.33 5.62
CA TYR A 54 -9.95 -1.49 6.75
C TYR A 54 -8.99 -2.23 7.67
N ALA A 55 -7.78 -1.72 7.86
CA ALA A 55 -6.77 -2.37 8.67
C ALA A 55 -6.19 -1.44 9.73
N THR A 56 -5.89 -2.01 10.90
CA THR A 56 -5.20 -1.30 11.97
C THR A 56 -4.10 -2.18 12.55
N ARG A 57 -2.91 -1.59 12.71
CA ARG A 57 -1.75 -2.21 13.32
C ARG A 57 -1.28 -1.42 14.52
N GLN A 58 -0.91 -2.13 15.58
CA GLN A 58 -0.33 -1.56 16.79
C GLN A 58 0.87 -2.39 17.22
N VAL A 59 1.86 -1.74 17.81
CA VAL A 59 3.09 -2.35 18.30
C VAL A 59 3.31 -1.93 19.76
N GLN A 60 4.00 -2.79 20.52
CA GLN A 60 4.42 -2.53 21.89
C GLN A 60 5.80 -3.15 22.09
N GLY A 61 6.64 -2.49 22.87
CA GLY A 61 7.97 -2.98 23.17
C GLY A 61 9.05 -2.64 22.15
N VAL A 62 8.72 -1.91 21.08
CA VAL A 62 9.60 -1.34 20.04
C VAL A 62 8.96 -0.09 19.46
N ASP A 63 9.73 0.89 19.01
CA ASP A 63 9.21 2.13 18.44
C ASP A 63 8.69 1.93 17.00
N ASN A 64 9.28 0.99 16.25
CA ASN A 64 8.84 0.61 14.92
C ASN A 64 8.89 -0.91 14.68
N VAL A 65 8.19 -1.38 13.66
CA VAL A 65 8.09 -2.79 13.26
C VAL A 65 9.45 -3.39 12.85
N ALA A 66 10.30 -2.57 12.24
CA ALA A 66 11.62 -2.97 11.77
C ALA A 66 12.69 -2.92 12.85
N ASP A 67 12.37 -2.48 14.07
CA ASP A 67 13.36 -2.33 15.11
C ASP A 67 13.68 -3.70 15.73
N ASP A 68 14.94 -4.10 15.65
CA ASP A 68 15.42 -5.35 16.26
C ASP A 68 15.65 -5.21 17.77
N PHE A 69 15.91 -4.00 18.25
CA PHE A 69 16.19 -3.71 19.65
C PHE A 69 15.39 -2.50 20.12
N ALA A 70 14.90 -2.58 21.36
CA ALA A 70 14.29 -1.46 22.04
C ALA A 70 15.23 -0.90 23.09
N PHE A 71 15.52 0.39 23.01
CA PHE A 71 16.41 1.06 23.94
C PHE A 71 15.69 2.11 24.77
N PRO A 72 16.01 2.26 26.08
CA PRO A 72 16.82 1.37 26.93
C PRO A 72 16.13 0.07 27.38
N ASN A 73 14.80 -0.04 27.25
CA ASN A 73 14.06 -1.29 27.50
C ASN A 73 12.75 -1.35 26.69
N ALA A 74 12.27 -2.56 26.41
CA ALA A 74 10.98 -2.78 25.75
C ALA A 74 9.79 -2.45 26.67
N GLN A 75 9.88 -2.75 27.97
CA GLN A 75 8.75 -2.56 28.91
C GLN A 75 8.27 -1.10 29.01
N GLY A 76 9.17 -0.12 28.79
CA GLY A 76 8.83 1.30 28.82
C GLY A 76 8.13 1.82 27.57
N ILE A 77 7.98 1.01 26.52
CA ILE A 77 7.34 1.41 25.26
C ILE A 77 5.88 0.94 25.28
N PRO A 78 4.90 1.84 25.46
CA PRO A 78 3.49 1.47 25.52
C PRO A 78 2.96 1.05 24.15
N LYS A 79 1.78 0.44 24.14
CA LYS A 79 1.08 0.08 22.91
C LYS A 79 0.71 1.34 22.10
N HIS A 80 1.14 1.40 20.84
CA HIS A 80 0.96 2.56 19.97
C HIS A 80 0.74 2.11 18.51
N PRO A 81 0.11 2.94 17.65
CA PRO A 81 -0.08 2.59 16.24
C PRO A 81 1.26 2.56 15.50
N SER A 82 1.36 1.78 14.42
CA SER A 82 2.50 1.81 13.49
C SER A 82 2.06 2.38 12.15
N ASN A 83 3.00 2.75 11.27
CA ASN A 83 2.71 3.17 9.89
C ASN A 83 1.83 2.16 9.15
N ASP A 84 0.52 2.44 9.08
CA ASP A 84 -0.45 1.51 8.51
C ASP A 84 -1.54 2.20 7.66
N GLU A 85 -1.67 1.75 6.41
CA GLU A 85 -2.73 2.18 5.50
C GLU A 85 -4.08 1.73 6.05
N LYS A 86 -4.89 2.69 6.51
CA LYS A 86 -6.16 2.37 7.17
C LYS A 86 -7.21 1.86 6.21
N HIS A 87 -7.25 2.40 5.00
CA HIS A 87 -8.29 2.14 4.02
C HIS A 87 -7.63 1.75 2.71
N ARG A 88 -8.03 0.63 2.12
CA ARG A 88 -7.61 0.26 0.78
C ARG A 88 -8.83 -0.12 -0.03
N VAL A 89 -8.98 0.47 -1.21
CA VAL A 89 -10.02 0.12 -2.17
C VAL A 89 -9.34 -0.41 -3.42
N VAL A 90 -9.68 -1.62 -3.83
CA VAL A 90 -9.27 -2.20 -5.11
C VAL A 90 -10.55 -2.54 -5.86
N THR A 91 -10.72 -1.98 -7.05
CA THR A 91 -11.86 -2.30 -7.90
C THR A 91 -11.38 -2.70 -9.28
N ASN A 92 -12.05 -3.69 -9.86
CA ASN A 92 -11.88 -4.07 -11.24
C ASN A 92 -13.22 -4.02 -11.94
N PHE A 93 -13.19 -3.76 -13.24
CA PHE A 93 -14.37 -3.87 -14.09
C PHE A 93 -13.95 -4.41 -15.44
N ILE A 94 -14.92 -5.03 -16.12
CA ILE A 94 -14.76 -5.48 -17.49
C ILE A 94 -16.10 -5.31 -18.19
N THR A 95 -16.09 -4.80 -19.41
CA THR A 95 -17.31 -4.57 -20.18
C THR A 95 -17.02 -4.65 -21.68
N ASP A 96 -17.98 -5.17 -22.42
CA ASP A 96 -17.94 -5.12 -23.88
C ASP A 96 -18.39 -3.74 -24.36
N LEU A 97 -17.66 -3.15 -25.32
CA LEU A 97 -18.00 -1.88 -25.93
C LEU A 97 -18.71 -2.14 -27.27
N PRO A 98 -20.06 -2.14 -27.31
CA PRO A 98 -20.81 -2.55 -28.50
C PRO A 98 -20.60 -1.61 -29.69
N TYR A 99 -20.41 -0.31 -29.43
CA TYR A 99 -20.21 0.71 -30.46
C TYR A 99 -18.78 0.74 -31.03
N LEU A 100 -17.85 -0.03 -30.46
CA LEU A 100 -16.43 -0.08 -30.86
C LEU A 100 -16.07 -1.46 -31.44
N TRP A 101 -16.92 -2.00 -32.32
CA TRP A 101 -16.71 -3.27 -33.02
C TRP A 101 -16.43 -4.47 -32.09
N GLY A 102 -17.02 -4.50 -30.89
CA GLY A 102 -16.83 -5.60 -29.94
C GLY A 102 -15.44 -5.64 -29.28
N ILE A 103 -14.82 -4.48 -29.07
CA ILE A 103 -13.68 -4.34 -28.15
C ILE A 103 -14.17 -4.60 -26.73
N GLN A 104 -13.43 -5.40 -25.97
CA GLN A 104 -13.63 -5.57 -24.54
C GLN A 104 -12.70 -4.62 -23.79
N MET A 105 -13.28 -3.81 -22.91
CA MET A 105 -12.54 -2.91 -22.02
C MET A 105 -12.53 -3.49 -20.62
N SER A 106 -11.36 -3.52 -19.99
CA SER A 106 -11.24 -3.79 -18.55
C SER A 106 -10.40 -2.73 -17.88
N GLY A 107 -10.58 -2.60 -16.57
CA GLY A 107 -9.80 -1.68 -15.77
C GLY A 107 -9.59 -2.22 -14.36
N LEU A 108 -8.50 -1.77 -13.75
CA LEU A 108 -8.14 -2.01 -12.37
C LEU A 108 -7.81 -0.67 -11.73
N ALA A 109 -8.59 -0.25 -10.73
CA ALA A 109 -8.31 0.93 -9.95
C ALA A 109 -7.94 0.55 -8.52
N THR A 110 -6.85 1.13 -8.02
CA THR A 110 -6.38 0.97 -6.65
C THR A 110 -6.31 2.33 -5.99
N LEU A 111 -7.03 2.49 -4.89
CA LEU A 111 -7.02 3.68 -4.05
C LEU A 111 -6.50 3.29 -2.67
N GLY A 112 -5.33 3.80 -2.32
CA GLY A 112 -4.73 3.59 -1.01
C GLY A 112 -4.98 4.81 -0.13
N GLY A 113 -5.43 4.53 1.08
CA GLY A 113 -5.84 5.52 2.06
C GLY A 113 -4.65 6.15 2.78
N LYS A 114 -5.00 6.97 3.75
CA LYS A 114 -4.02 7.63 4.61
C LYS A 114 -3.50 6.65 5.65
N TYR A 115 -2.24 6.81 6.00
CA TYR A 115 -1.64 6.16 7.16
C TYR A 115 -1.10 7.19 8.14
N ARG A 116 -0.93 6.78 9.39
CA ARG A 116 -0.20 7.59 10.38
C ARG A 116 1.27 7.41 10.07
N GLN A 117 1.99 8.49 9.77
CA GLN A 117 3.42 8.42 9.51
C GLN A 117 4.15 8.77 10.79
N ASP A 118 5.00 7.87 11.26
CA ASP A 118 5.96 8.14 12.33
C ASP A 118 6.92 9.22 11.84
N VAL A 119 7.04 10.27 12.64
CA VAL A 119 7.90 11.42 12.36
C VAL A 119 9.04 11.55 13.37
N GLY A 120 9.52 10.41 13.88
CA GLY A 120 10.88 10.27 14.40
C GLY A 120 11.13 11.01 15.70
N CYS A 121 10.13 11.12 16.56
CA CYS A 121 10.28 11.83 17.83
C CYS A 121 9.30 11.29 18.88
N PRO A 122 9.45 10.01 19.31
CA PRO A 122 8.76 9.52 20.49
C PRO A 122 9.07 10.47 21.64
N GLY A 123 8.08 10.84 22.48
CA GLY A 123 8.28 11.74 23.63
C GLY A 123 9.29 11.25 24.68
N ARG A 124 9.92 10.09 24.45
CA ARG A 124 11.06 9.53 25.17
C ARG A 124 12.41 10.11 24.74
N PHE A 125 12.57 10.47 23.45
CA PHE A 125 13.81 10.98 22.86
C PHE A 125 13.77 12.49 22.59
N CYS A 126 12.58 13.06 22.58
CA CYS A 126 12.34 14.49 22.53
C CYS A 126 11.81 14.92 23.89
N GLY A 127 12.50 15.87 24.55
CA GLY A 127 12.45 16.11 26.00
C GLY A 127 11.09 16.23 26.69
N ILE A 128 11.15 16.18 28.03
CA ILE A 128 10.01 16.22 28.96
C ILE A 128 9.05 17.39 28.61
N GLY A 129 7.79 17.07 28.33
CA GLY A 129 6.73 18.04 27.97
C GLY A 129 6.08 17.78 26.62
N THR A 130 6.70 16.99 25.72
CA THR A 130 6.12 16.63 24.42
C THR A 130 5.32 15.34 24.48
N ALA A 131 4.18 15.34 25.20
CA ALA A 131 3.15 14.30 25.06
C ALA A 131 2.34 14.43 23.75
N GLY A 132 2.95 14.99 22.69
CA GLY A 132 2.28 15.36 21.45
C GLY A 132 2.70 14.45 20.30
N ASN A 133 1.82 13.48 19.97
CA ASN A 133 1.80 12.68 18.74
C ASN A 133 3.13 12.55 17.98
N ALA A 134 3.83 11.44 18.16
CA ALA A 134 4.95 11.01 17.29
C ALA A 134 4.50 10.69 15.84
N TYR A 135 3.22 10.87 15.53
CA TYR A 135 2.62 10.53 14.24
C TYR A 135 1.99 11.75 13.58
N GLU A 136 2.31 11.96 12.31
CA GLU A 136 1.60 12.92 11.47
C GLU A 136 0.34 12.27 10.89
N ARG A 137 -0.81 12.93 11.11
CA ARG A 137 -2.10 12.40 10.65
C ARG A 137 -2.15 12.49 9.12
N GLY A 138 -2.13 11.32 8.49
CA GLY A 138 -2.25 11.23 7.04
C GLY A 138 -0.96 11.53 6.29
N ALA A 139 0.20 11.35 6.92
CA ALA A 139 1.50 11.29 6.24
C ALA A 139 1.76 12.45 5.27
N PHE A 140 1.41 13.69 5.66
CA PHE A 140 1.59 14.91 4.85
C PHE A 140 0.75 14.99 3.57
N THR A 141 -0.24 14.11 3.42
CA THR A 141 -1.08 14.04 2.22
C THR A 141 -2.28 14.98 2.31
N VAL A 142 -2.68 15.54 1.16
CA VAL A 142 -3.81 16.48 1.05
C VAL A 142 -5.09 15.95 1.73
N PRO A 143 -5.74 16.69 2.64
CA PRO A 143 -7.01 16.30 3.27
C PRO A 143 -8.10 15.89 2.26
N GLY A 144 -8.98 14.96 2.65
CA GLY A 144 -10.16 14.61 1.86
C GLY A 144 -9.94 13.74 0.61
N THR A 145 -8.71 13.26 0.35
CA THR A 145 -8.42 12.42 -0.82
C THR A 145 -7.66 11.14 -0.46
N PHE A 146 -7.72 10.14 -1.34
CA PHE A 146 -6.82 8.98 -1.32
C PHE A 146 -5.42 9.43 -1.78
N PRO A 147 -4.36 9.29 -0.96
CA PRO A 147 -3.02 9.68 -1.37
C PRO A 147 -2.51 8.84 -2.55
N TYR A 148 -2.68 7.53 -2.43
CA TYR A 148 -2.33 6.57 -3.48
C TYR A 148 -3.52 6.36 -4.40
N ARG A 149 -3.31 6.53 -5.70
CA ARG A 149 -4.28 6.25 -6.75
C ARG A 149 -3.56 5.70 -7.96
N ASN A 150 -3.99 4.54 -8.41
CA ASN A 150 -3.57 3.99 -9.69
C ASN A 150 -4.80 3.51 -10.45
N LEU A 151 -4.80 3.73 -11.77
CA LEU A 151 -5.82 3.23 -12.68
C LEU A 151 -5.11 2.63 -13.88
N ASP A 152 -5.28 1.33 -14.07
CA ASP A 152 -4.80 0.61 -15.23
C ASP A 152 -6.00 0.24 -16.09
N LEU A 153 -5.85 0.35 -17.41
CA LEU A 153 -6.91 0.06 -18.39
C LEU A 153 -6.37 -0.92 -19.43
N ARG A 154 -7.23 -1.79 -19.93
CA ARG A 154 -6.93 -2.74 -20.99
C ARG A 154 -8.05 -2.73 -22.02
N PHE A 155 -7.67 -2.76 -23.28
CA PHE A 155 -8.57 -2.89 -24.42
C PHE A 155 -8.16 -4.13 -25.20
N ARG A 156 -9.05 -5.09 -25.35
CA ARG A 156 -8.84 -6.32 -26.12
C ARG A 156 -9.79 -6.35 -27.30
N LYS A 157 -9.26 -6.65 -28.48
CA LYS A 157 -10.03 -6.95 -29.67
C LYS A 157 -9.71 -8.36 -30.14
N ASP A 158 -10.70 -9.23 -30.09
CA ASP A 158 -10.63 -10.53 -30.73
C ASP A 158 -11.23 -10.43 -32.14
N PHE A 159 -10.50 -10.99 -33.11
CA PHE A 159 -10.91 -11.11 -34.50
C PHE A 159 -11.49 -12.51 -34.73
N PRO A 160 -12.56 -12.62 -35.53
CA PRO A 160 -13.11 -13.91 -35.91
C PRO A 160 -12.06 -14.74 -36.66
N SER A 161 -12.19 -16.07 -36.59
CA SER A 161 -11.33 -16.96 -37.36
C SER A 161 -11.53 -16.74 -38.87
N PHE A 162 -10.42 -16.74 -39.61
CA PHE A 162 -10.44 -16.57 -41.06
C PHE A 162 -10.44 -17.94 -41.75
N GLY A 163 -11.52 -18.26 -42.48
CA GLY A 163 -11.61 -19.47 -43.32
C GLY A 163 -11.96 -20.75 -42.55
N ARG A 164 -11.50 -21.91 -43.05
CA ARG A 164 -11.74 -23.24 -42.44
C ARG A 164 -10.82 -23.56 -41.25
N ASN A 165 -9.85 -22.69 -40.96
CA ASN A 165 -8.90 -22.91 -39.87
C ASN A 165 -9.41 -22.28 -38.58
N ALA A 166 -9.24 -22.99 -37.45
CA ALA A 166 -9.65 -22.54 -36.13
C ALA A 166 -8.74 -21.44 -35.52
N THR A 167 -7.84 -20.86 -36.33
CA THR A 167 -6.89 -19.85 -35.87
C THR A 167 -7.62 -18.55 -35.50
N SER A 168 -7.49 -18.10 -34.25
CA SER A 168 -8.03 -16.83 -33.77
C SER A 168 -6.91 -15.85 -33.42
N TYR A 169 -7.15 -14.57 -33.70
CA TYR A 169 -6.21 -13.48 -33.49
C TYR A 169 -6.78 -12.51 -32.47
N GLY A 170 -5.98 -12.14 -31.47
CA GLY A 170 -6.33 -11.12 -30.47
C GLY A 170 -5.29 -10.01 -30.48
N VAL A 171 -5.73 -8.75 -30.36
CA VAL A 171 -4.85 -7.61 -30.12
C VAL A 171 -5.25 -6.93 -28.82
N THR A 172 -4.26 -6.58 -28.00
CA THR A 172 -4.47 -5.98 -26.68
C THR A 172 -3.66 -4.71 -26.53
N LEU A 173 -4.29 -3.65 -26.02
CA LEU A 173 -3.63 -2.42 -25.58
C LEU A 173 -3.83 -2.27 -24.08
N ASP A 174 -2.73 -2.30 -23.33
CA ASP A 174 -2.71 -2.02 -21.89
C ASP A 174 -2.15 -0.62 -21.64
N ILE A 175 -2.81 0.12 -20.75
CA ILE A 175 -2.43 1.45 -20.31
C ILE A 175 -2.27 1.40 -18.80
N PHE A 176 -1.02 1.41 -18.33
CA PHE A 176 -0.70 1.44 -16.90
C PHE A 176 -0.61 2.87 -16.40
N ASN A 177 -1.10 3.14 -15.19
CA ASN A 177 -1.20 4.49 -14.63
C ASN A 177 -1.82 5.47 -15.64
N ALA A 178 -3.03 5.14 -16.13
CA ALA A 178 -3.76 5.88 -17.14
C ALA A 178 -4.01 7.35 -16.75
N THR A 179 -3.99 7.70 -15.46
CA THR A 179 -4.09 9.09 -14.99
C THR A 179 -2.76 9.84 -14.98
N ASN A 180 -1.62 9.15 -15.19
CA ASN A 180 -0.27 9.67 -15.03
C ASN A 180 -0.06 10.37 -13.69
N ARG A 181 -0.59 9.78 -12.61
CA ARG A 181 -0.52 10.37 -11.29
C ARG A 181 0.78 9.96 -10.61
N ASN A 182 1.44 10.94 -10.00
CA ASN A 182 2.55 10.70 -9.09
C ASN A 182 1.99 10.29 -7.72
N ASN A 183 2.25 9.05 -7.33
CA ASN A 183 2.02 8.59 -5.96
C ASN A 183 3.29 8.85 -5.17
N PHE A 184 3.26 9.87 -4.31
CA PHE A 184 4.43 10.31 -3.57
C PHE A 184 4.69 9.47 -2.32
N GLY A 185 5.97 9.26 -2.01
CA GLY A 185 6.44 8.61 -0.79
C GLY A 185 7.80 9.15 -0.35
N CYS A 186 8.46 8.44 0.55
CA CYS A 186 9.76 8.82 1.11
C CYS A 186 9.74 10.26 1.68
N TYR A 187 8.74 10.54 2.51
CA TYR A 187 8.60 11.85 3.14
C TYR A 187 9.76 12.11 4.11
N GLU A 188 10.27 13.33 4.15
CA GLU A 188 11.27 13.74 5.12
C GLU A 188 10.65 13.80 6.51
N THR A 189 11.08 12.90 7.39
CA THR A 189 10.51 12.73 8.73
C THR A 189 11.53 12.76 9.85
N GLY A 190 12.83 12.90 9.54
CA GLY A 190 13.91 12.78 10.53
C GLY A 190 14.07 14.01 11.42
N ASP A 191 13.68 15.20 10.95
CA ASP A 191 13.78 16.45 11.69
C ASP A 191 12.58 17.36 11.40
N ARG A 192 11.77 17.63 12.44
CA ARG A 192 10.60 18.52 12.39
C ARG A 192 10.94 19.99 12.11
N THR A 193 12.18 20.40 12.36
CA THR A 193 12.66 21.77 12.12
C THR A 193 13.28 21.95 10.73
N SER A 194 13.46 20.86 9.99
CA SER A 194 13.93 20.90 8.60
C SER A 194 12.97 21.67 7.71
N LYS A 195 13.52 22.50 6.80
CA LYS A 195 12.74 23.20 5.77
C LYS A 195 12.00 22.24 4.83
N ASN A 196 12.51 21.01 4.71
CA ASN A 196 11.96 19.98 3.83
C ASN A 196 11.06 18.99 4.58
N PHE A 197 10.81 19.18 5.88
CA PHE A 197 9.97 18.27 6.67
C PHE A 197 8.60 18.05 6.01
N GLY A 198 8.21 16.79 5.83
CA GLY A 198 6.95 16.42 5.19
C GLY A 198 6.94 16.58 3.66
N GLN A 199 8.06 16.91 3.02
CA GLN A 199 8.18 16.88 1.56
C GLN A 199 8.53 15.47 1.07
N PRO A 200 7.90 14.98 -0.01
CA PRO A 200 8.24 13.69 -0.58
C PRO A 200 9.55 13.77 -1.37
N SER A 201 10.38 12.73 -1.26
CA SER A 201 11.63 12.61 -2.04
C SER A 201 11.56 11.58 -3.16
N CYS A 202 10.47 10.80 -3.24
CA CYS A 202 10.33 9.74 -4.24
C CYS A 202 8.88 9.60 -4.75
N VAL A 203 8.74 8.93 -5.89
CA VAL A 203 7.47 8.42 -6.41
C VAL A 203 7.47 6.90 -6.24
N VAL A 204 6.41 6.36 -5.62
CA VAL A 204 6.29 4.93 -5.28
C VAL A 204 5.53 4.13 -6.34
N THR A 205 5.30 4.72 -7.51
CA THR A 205 4.67 4.07 -8.67
C THR A 205 5.35 4.49 -9.95
N ASP A 206 5.33 3.60 -10.93
CA ASP A 206 5.79 3.92 -12.27
C ASP A 206 4.93 5.02 -12.93
N ALA A 207 5.55 5.75 -13.86
CA ALA A 207 4.86 6.68 -14.74
C ALA A 207 3.87 5.95 -15.66
N ARG A 208 3.06 6.71 -16.42
CA ARG A 208 2.17 6.11 -17.42
C ARG A 208 2.96 5.29 -18.44
N ARG A 209 2.50 4.06 -18.70
CA ARG A 209 3.09 3.17 -19.70
C ARG A 209 2.02 2.58 -20.60
N TYR A 210 2.43 2.24 -21.81
CA TYR A 210 1.60 1.61 -22.82
C TYR A 210 2.24 0.28 -23.22
N GLN A 211 1.43 -0.75 -23.37
CA GLN A 211 1.88 -2.05 -23.87
C GLN A 211 0.91 -2.53 -24.93
N LEU A 212 1.46 -2.93 -26.08
CA LEU A 212 0.69 -3.54 -27.16
C LEU A 212 1.06 -5.03 -27.21
N GLY A 213 0.06 -5.88 -27.25
CA GLY A 213 0.20 -7.34 -27.36
C GLY A 213 -0.62 -7.87 -28.52
N ALA A 214 -0.13 -8.97 -29.10
CA ALA A 214 -0.86 -9.76 -30.08
C ALA A 214 -0.83 -11.22 -29.62
N GLU A 215 -1.97 -11.90 -29.74
CA GLU A 215 -2.19 -13.28 -29.34
C GLU A 215 -2.67 -14.08 -30.54
N LEU A 216 -2.12 -15.28 -30.72
CA LEU A 216 -2.49 -16.20 -31.78
C LEU A 216 -2.80 -17.55 -31.15
N ASN A 217 -4.05 -18.02 -31.29
CA ASN A 217 -4.50 -19.31 -30.79
C ASN A 217 -4.79 -20.24 -31.99
N PHE A 218 -4.35 -21.50 -31.90
CA PHE A 218 -4.45 -22.53 -32.93
C PHE A 218 -5.27 -23.73 -32.46
#